data_AF-A0AAU7SLZ3-F1
#
_entry.id   AF-A0AAU7SLZ3-F1
#
_cell.length_a   1.000
_cell.length_b   1.000
_cell.length_c   1.000
_cell.angle_alpha   90.00
_cell.angle_beta   90.00
_cell.angle_gamma   90.00
#
_symmetry.space_group_name_H-M   'P 1'
#
loop_
_entity.id
_entity.type
_entity.pdbx_description
1 polymer ?
#
loop_
_entity_poly.entity_id
_entity_poly.type
_entity_poly.pdbx_seq_one_letter_code
_entity_poly.pdbx_strand_id
1 'polypeptide(L)'
;MKRLATALLLAPLWVPFLLAVATALFWPVPHVLSDTSRPSWIWTATSAGALLGYAAVLAIGLPSHIWLGRRGRRSLRAYLVTWFVLAIIAWVVGFIAAFATLGPGFALSYLMEVIVHRPYVPLAFGTTWAVVGATFWAIVRPDR
;
A
#
# COMPACT_ATOMS: atom_id res chain seq x y z
N MET A 1 8.24 -17.38 15.63
CA MET A 1 7.51 -16.20 16.19
C MET A 1 8.31 -14.90 16.10
N LYS A 2 9.55 -14.82 16.60
CA LYS A 2 10.36 -13.57 16.55
C LYS A 2 10.44 -12.93 15.15
N ARG A 3 10.76 -13.71 14.11
CA ARG A 3 10.86 -13.20 12.72
C ARG A 3 9.54 -12.69 12.15
N LEU A 4 8.41 -13.31 12.51
CA LEU A 4 7.10 -12.83 12.08
C LEU A 4 6.78 -11.48 12.69
N ALA A 5 7.03 -11.32 14.00
CA ALA A 5 6.90 -10.02 14.67
C ALA A 5 7.82 -8.97 14.03
N THR A 6 9.08 -9.32 13.75
CA THR A 6 10.01 -8.42 13.05
C THR A 6 9.48 -8.03 11.66
N ALA A 7 8.92 -8.96 10.89
CA ALA A 7 8.35 -8.67 9.57
C ALA A 7 7.12 -7.77 9.66
N LEU A 8 6.24 -8.00 10.65
CA LEU A 8 5.08 -7.16 10.92
C LEU A 8 5.45 -5.75 11.35
N LEU A 9 6.62 -5.56 11.97
CA LEU A 9 7.12 -4.25 12.37
C LEU A 9 7.86 -3.53 11.24
N LEU A 10 8.74 -4.23 10.51
CA LEU A 10 9.64 -3.58 9.56
C LEU A 10 9.06 -3.45 8.15
N ALA A 11 8.34 -4.46 7.67
CA ALA A 11 7.84 -4.44 6.30
C ALA A 11 6.90 -3.24 6.02
N PRO A 12 5.94 -2.89 6.90
CA PRO A 12 5.04 -1.77 6.65
C PRO A 12 5.75 -0.41 6.57
N LEU A 13 6.97 -0.26 7.12
CA LEU A 13 7.70 1.02 7.15
C LEU A 13 8.06 1.56 5.75
N TRP A 14 8.04 0.71 4.73
CA TRP A 14 8.14 1.17 3.34
C TRP A 14 7.02 2.14 2.96
N VAL A 15 5.81 1.97 3.49
CA VAL A 15 4.66 2.82 3.17
C VAL A 15 4.86 4.27 3.66
N PRO A 16 5.09 4.54 4.97
CA PRO A 16 5.37 5.90 5.43
C PRO A 16 6.63 6.48 4.81
N PHE A 17 7.69 5.68 4.58
CA PHE A 17 8.90 6.15 3.93
C PHE A 17 8.63 6.63 2.49
N LEU A 18 7.96 5.83 1.67
CA LEU A 18 7.67 6.18 0.29
C LEU A 18 6.69 7.36 0.20
N LEU A 19 5.72 7.47 1.11
CA LEU A 19 4.85 8.64 1.18
C LEU A 19 5.59 9.90 1.62
N ALA A 20 6.54 9.81 2.55
CA ALA A 20 7.39 10.94 2.93
C ALA A 20 8.22 11.43 1.74
N VAL A 21 8.85 10.51 1.01
CA VAL A 21 9.62 10.83 -0.21
C VAL A 21 8.73 11.41 -1.29
N ALA A 22 7.56 10.81 -1.54
CA ALA A 22 6.62 11.28 -2.55
C ALA A 22 6.08 12.68 -2.23
N THR A 23 5.71 12.92 -0.97
CA THR A 23 5.24 14.23 -0.53
C THR A 23 6.35 15.25 -0.46
N ALA A 24 7.59 14.90 -0.16
CA ALA A 24 8.70 15.85 -0.17
C ALA A 24 9.05 16.30 -1.61
N LEU A 25 9.11 15.36 -2.55
CA LEU A 25 9.69 15.59 -3.87
C LEU A 25 8.66 15.87 -4.98
N PHE A 26 7.47 15.27 -4.92
CA PHE A 26 6.56 15.24 -6.07
C PHE A 26 5.17 15.83 -5.80
N TRP A 27 4.65 15.75 -4.57
CA TRP A 27 3.30 16.22 -4.27
C TRP A 27 3.32 17.55 -3.51
N PRO A 28 2.91 18.67 -4.11
CA PRO A 28 2.80 19.95 -3.41
C PRO A 28 1.72 19.89 -2.31
N VAL A 29 1.75 20.86 -1.40
CA VAL A 29 0.66 21.02 -0.42
C VAL A 29 -0.62 21.34 -1.19
N PRO A 30 -1.73 20.59 -0.99
CA PRO A 30 -3.00 20.88 -1.66
C PRO A 30 -3.48 22.31 -1.37
N HIS A 31 -4.07 22.99 -2.35
CA HIS A 31 -4.57 24.37 -2.17
C HIS A 31 -5.62 24.50 -1.05
N VAL A 32 -6.40 23.44 -0.81
CA VAL A 32 -7.37 23.35 0.29
C VAL A 32 -6.72 23.28 1.68
N LEU A 33 -5.41 23.03 1.75
CA LEU A 33 -4.58 23.02 2.95
C LEU A 33 -3.52 24.14 2.89
N SER A 34 -3.85 25.28 2.28
CA SER A 34 -2.89 26.37 2.00
C SER A 34 -2.17 26.92 3.24
N ASP A 35 -2.78 26.85 4.43
CA ASP A 35 -2.14 27.24 5.69
C ASP A 35 -1.18 26.18 6.27
N THR A 36 -1.11 25.00 5.66
CA THR A 36 -0.28 23.89 6.13
C THR A 36 1.15 24.04 5.63
N SER A 37 2.11 24.12 6.57
CA SER A 37 3.52 24.14 6.22
C SER A 37 3.96 22.86 5.49
N ARG A 38 4.98 22.97 4.63
CA ARG A 38 5.55 21.82 3.91
C ARG A 38 6.01 20.69 4.86
N PRO A 39 6.71 20.96 5.97
CA PRO A 39 7.04 19.92 6.96
C PRO A 39 5.81 19.27 7.58
N SER A 40 4.78 20.05 7.93
CA SER A 40 3.53 19.52 8.50
C SER A 40 2.84 18.57 7.53
N TRP A 41 2.79 18.91 6.24
CA TRP A 41 2.22 18.05 5.20
C TRP A 41 2.94 16.71 5.07
N ILE A 42 4.28 16.73 5.05
CA ILE A 42 5.10 15.51 5.00
C ILE A 42 4.82 14.65 6.25
N TRP A 43 4.75 15.27 7.44
CA TRP A 43 4.43 14.57 8.68
C TRP A 43 3.04 13.92 8.67
N THR A 44 2.02 14.62 8.18
CA THR A 44 0.66 14.09 8.04
C THR A 44 0.65 12.89 7.10
N ALA A 45 1.27 13.00 5.93
CA ALA A 45 1.32 11.92 4.96
C ALA A 45 2.11 10.70 5.46
N THR A 46 3.23 10.95 6.15
CA THR A 46 4.04 9.89 6.79
C THR A 46 3.23 9.16 7.86
N SER A 47 2.54 9.90 8.74
CA SER A 47 1.72 9.32 9.82
C SER A 47 0.53 8.53 9.27
N ALA A 48 -0.16 9.06 8.26
CA ALA A 48 -1.23 8.35 7.56
C ALA A 48 -0.70 7.09 6.87
N GLY A 49 0.48 7.17 6.25
CA GLY A 49 1.18 6.04 5.64
C GLY A 49 1.52 4.94 6.62
N ALA A 50 1.99 5.30 7.81
CA ALA A 50 2.28 4.34 8.86
C ALA A 50 0.99 3.61 9.27
N LEU A 51 -0.06 4.36 9.63
CA LEU A 51 -1.35 3.78 10.04
C LEU A 51 -1.92 2.83 8.98
N LEU A 52 -1.99 3.29 7.72
CA LEU A 52 -2.49 2.49 6.61
C LEU A 52 -1.60 1.28 6.32
N GLY A 53 -0.28 1.46 6.36
CA GLY A 53 0.69 0.40 6.14
C GLY A 53 0.51 -0.75 7.15
N TYR A 54 0.47 -0.43 8.44
CA TYR A 54 0.26 -1.43 9.48
C TYR A 54 -1.12 -2.08 9.39
N ALA A 55 -2.18 -1.29 9.20
CA ALA A 55 -3.54 -1.80 9.07
C ALA A 55 -3.68 -2.78 7.89
N ALA A 56 -3.15 -2.44 6.72
CA ALA A 56 -3.26 -3.31 5.54
C ALA A 56 -2.34 -4.53 5.62
N VAL A 57 -1.17 -4.46 6.26
CA VAL A 57 -0.38 -5.67 6.54
C VAL A 57 -1.15 -6.62 7.47
N LEU A 58 -1.82 -6.12 8.50
CA LEU A 58 -2.60 -6.97 9.41
C LEU A 58 -3.85 -7.54 8.74
N ALA A 59 -4.60 -6.71 8.02
CA ALA A 59 -5.87 -7.09 7.41
C ALA A 59 -5.73 -7.95 6.14
N ILE A 60 -4.65 -7.75 5.37
CA ILE A 60 -4.48 -8.37 4.04
C ILE A 60 -3.16 -9.14 3.96
N GLY A 61 -2.05 -8.49 4.35
CA GLY A 61 -0.70 -9.04 4.24
C GLY A 61 -0.52 -10.36 5.02
N LEU A 62 -0.90 -10.39 6.30
CA LEU A 62 -0.77 -11.55 7.17
C LEU A 62 -1.67 -12.72 6.73
N PRO A 63 -2.98 -12.52 6.44
CA PRO A 63 -3.80 -13.57 5.84
C PRO A 63 -3.22 -14.11 4.53
N SER A 64 -2.69 -13.24 3.65
CA SER A 64 -2.07 -13.67 2.39
C SER A 64 -0.82 -14.52 2.62
N HIS A 65 0.01 -14.16 3.60
CA HIS A 65 1.18 -14.93 4.02
C HIS A 65 0.78 -16.33 4.51
N ILE A 66 -0.22 -16.42 5.39
CA ILE A 66 -0.74 -17.69 5.91
C ILE A 66 -1.27 -18.55 4.77
N TRP A 67 -2.04 -17.96 3.85
CA TRP A 67 -2.60 -18.65 2.70
C TRP A 67 -1.52 -19.19 1.75
N LEU A 68 -0.51 -18.38 1.42
CA LEU A 68 0.65 -18.80 0.62
C LEU A 68 1.42 -19.94 1.30
N GLY A 69 1.59 -19.85 2.62
CA GLY A 69 2.23 -20.87 3.45
C GLY A 69 1.48 -22.20 3.40
N ARG A 70 0.15 -22.19 3.50
CA ARG A 70 -0.71 -23.38 3.41
C ARG A 70 -0.67 -24.04 2.04
N ARG A 71 -0.45 -23.27 0.97
CA ARG A 71 -0.33 -23.79 -0.41
C ARG A 71 1.09 -24.19 -0.81
N GLY A 72 2.06 -24.15 0.11
CA GLY A 72 3.46 -24.43 -0.18
C GLY A 72 4.12 -23.42 -1.13
N ARG A 73 3.47 -22.28 -1.39
CA ARG A 73 3.97 -21.25 -2.32
C ARG A 73 4.82 -20.25 -1.57
N ARG A 74 6.06 -20.65 -1.26
CA ARG A 74 7.00 -19.86 -0.45
C ARG A 74 8.09 -19.15 -1.24
N SER A 75 7.94 -18.97 -2.55
CA SER A 75 8.91 -18.26 -3.38
C SER A 75 8.72 -16.73 -3.30
N LEU A 76 9.79 -15.96 -3.47
CA LEU A 76 9.74 -14.49 -3.56
C LEU A 76 8.73 -14.02 -4.62
N ARG A 77 8.74 -14.67 -5.78
CA ARG A 77 7.82 -14.35 -6.89
C ARG A 77 6.35 -14.47 -6.47
N ALA A 78 6.00 -15.49 -5.67
CA ALA A 78 4.64 -15.65 -5.18
C ALA A 78 4.24 -14.48 -4.26
N TYR A 79 5.14 -14.04 -3.37
CA TYR A 79 4.89 -12.89 -2.49
C TYR A 79 4.74 -11.59 -3.28
N LEU A 80 5.68 -11.31 -4.19
CA LEU A 80 5.63 -10.12 -5.04
C LEU A 80 4.30 -10.02 -5.79
N VAL A 81 3.90 -11.09 -6.49
CA VAL A 81 2.67 -11.10 -7.29
C VAL A 81 1.43 -11.02 -6.40
N THR A 82 1.35 -11.82 -5.33
CA THR A 82 0.17 -11.82 -4.44
C THR A 82 -0.03 -10.47 -3.76
N TRP A 83 1.03 -9.87 -3.21
CA TRP A 83 0.92 -8.58 -2.53
C TRP A 83 0.63 -7.44 -3.50
N PHE A 84 1.23 -7.45 -4.70
CA PHE A 84 0.90 -6.51 -5.76
C PHE A 84 -0.59 -6.59 -6.13
N VAL A 85 -1.07 -7.79 -6.47
CA VAL A 85 -2.46 -7.99 -6.94
C VAL A 85 -3.47 -7.62 -5.84
N LEU A 86 -3.24 -8.08 -4.60
CA LEU A 86 -4.13 -7.74 -3.48
C LEU A 86 -4.15 -6.25 -3.20
N ALA A 87 -3.02 -5.55 -3.36
CA ALA A 87 -2.96 -4.11 -3.23
C ALA A 87 -3.76 -3.39 -4.32
N ILE A 88 -3.66 -3.82 -5.58
CA ILE A 88 -4.48 -3.26 -6.66
C ILE A 88 -5.97 -3.48 -6.38
N ILE A 89 -6.36 -4.68 -5.94
CA ILE A 89 -7.75 -4.98 -5.57
C ILE A 89 -8.20 -4.07 -4.42
N ALA A 90 -7.42 -3.97 -3.35
CA ALA A 90 -7.73 -3.13 -2.20
C ALA A 90 -7.83 -1.65 -2.58
N TRP A 91 -6.97 -1.18 -3.48
CA TRP A 91 -7.01 0.17 -4.02
C TRP A 91 -8.29 0.42 -4.81
N VAL A 92 -8.67 -0.49 -5.72
CA VAL A 92 -9.93 -0.38 -6.48
C VAL A 92 -11.14 -0.36 -5.55
N VAL A 93 -11.19 -1.27 -4.58
CA VAL A 93 -12.28 -1.33 -3.59
C VAL A 93 -12.35 -0.05 -2.76
N GLY A 94 -11.21 0.41 -2.24
CA GLY A 94 -11.11 1.65 -1.46
C GLY A 94 -11.49 2.88 -2.28
N PHE A 95 -11.09 2.93 -3.55
CA PHE A 95 -11.44 4.01 -4.47
C PHE A 95 -12.96 4.07 -4.70
N ILE A 96 -13.57 2.94 -5.05
CA ILE A 96 -15.02 2.86 -5.26
C ILE A 96 -15.76 3.24 -3.97
N ALA A 97 -15.31 2.74 -2.82
CA ALA A 97 -15.91 3.06 -1.52
C ALA A 97 -15.81 4.57 -1.19
N ALA A 98 -14.67 5.20 -1.48
CA ALA A 98 -14.44 6.62 -1.22
C ALA A 98 -15.38 7.54 -2.03
N PHE A 99 -15.81 7.10 -3.22
CA PHE A 99 -16.70 7.86 -4.09
C PHE A 99 -18.13 7.29 -4.17
N ALA A 100 -18.47 6.31 -3.33
CA ALA A 100 -19.76 5.63 -3.38
C ALA A 100 -20.94 6.58 -3.15
N THR A 101 -20.76 7.62 -2.33
CA THR A 101 -21.77 8.65 -2.03
C THR A 101 -22.12 9.53 -3.23
N LEU A 102 -21.25 9.59 -4.24
CA LEU A 102 -21.49 10.32 -5.50
C LEU A 102 -22.17 9.45 -6.56
N GLY A 103 -22.45 8.18 -6.23
CA GLY A 103 -23.11 7.21 -7.09
C GLY A 103 -22.14 6.25 -7.78
N PRO A 104 -22.54 4.99 -8.00
CA PRO A 104 -21.67 3.95 -8.54
C PRO A 104 -21.18 4.24 -9.97
N GLY A 105 -22.02 4.92 -10.78
CA GLY A 105 -21.64 5.35 -12.13
C GLY A 105 -20.50 6.36 -12.13
N PHE A 106 -20.53 7.33 -11.22
CA PHE A 106 -19.46 8.32 -11.05
C PHE A 106 -18.18 7.66 -10.53
N ALA A 107 -18.27 6.81 -9.51
CA ALA A 107 -17.11 6.12 -8.96
C ALA A 107 -16.40 5.27 -10.03
N LEU A 108 -17.16 4.59 -10.89
CA LEU A 108 -16.61 3.76 -11.96
C LEU A 108 -16.00 4.61 -13.09
N SER A 109 -16.69 5.67 -13.55
CA SER A 109 -16.16 6.54 -14.60
C SER A 109 -14.87 7.23 -14.14
N TYR A 110 -14.83 7.72 -12.90
CA TYR A 110 -13.66 8.38 -12.33
C TYR A 110 -12.51 7.39 -12.10
N LEU A 111 -12.80 6.15 -11.69
CA LEU A 111 -11.80 5.09 -11.62
C LEU A 111 -11.17 4.84 -12.99
N MET A 112 -11.97 4.74 -14.04
CA MET A 112 -11.48 4.56 -15.42
C MET A 112 -10.66 5.76 -15.88
N GLU A 113 -11.08 6.98 -15.56
CA GLU A 113 -10.32 8.19 -15.86
C GLU A 113 -8.93 8.14 -15.21
N VAL A 114 -8.83 7.74 -13.95
CA VAL A 114 -7.55 7.59 -13.23
C VAL A 114 -6.69 6.50 -13.85
N ILE A 115 -7.26 5.36 -14.23
CA ILE A 115 -6.50 4.26 -14.85
C ILE A 115 -5.93 4.69 -16.20
N VAL A 116 -6.71 5.42 -17.01
CA VAL A 116 -6.30 5.84 -18.36
C VAL A 116 -5.30 6.99 -18.30
N HIS A 117 -5.56 8.03 -17.51
CA HIS A 117 -4.76 9.25 -17.52
C HIS A 117 -3.64 9.26 -16.48
N ARG A 118 -3.76 8.44 -15.42
CA ARG A 118 -2.78 8.36 -14.33
C ARG A 118 -2.48 6.91 -13.94
N PRO A 119 -2.11 6.04 -14.90
CA PRO A 119 -1.86 4.62 -14.63
C PRO A 119 -0.74 4.40 -13.61
N TYR A 120 0.17 5.37 -13.47
CA TYR A 120 1.24 5.33 -12.47
C TYR A 120 0.71 5.31 -11.03
N VAL A 121 -0.51 5.78 -10.75
CA VAL A 121 -1.10 5.79 -9.40
C VAL A 121 -1.36 4.36 -8.89
N PRO A 122 -2.20 3.54 -9.55
CA PRO A 122 -2.39 2.15 -9.13
C PRO A 122 -1.09 1.35 -9.22
N LEU A 123 -0.24 1.60 -10.23
CA LEU A 123 1.05 0.90 -10.36
C LEU A 123 2.03 1.22 -9.22
N ALA A 124 2.13 2.47 -8.80
CA ALA A 124 2.95 2.87 -7.65
C ALA A 124 2.40 2.27 -6.36
N PHE A 125 1.08 2.21 -6.21
CA PHE A 125 0.42 1.55 -5.09
C PHE A 125 0.77 0.06 -5.06
N GLY A 126 0.54 -0.66 -6.15
CA GLY A 126 0.87 -2.09 -6.26
C GLY A 126 2.35 -2.38 -6.02
N THR A 127 3.25 -1.58 -6.62
CA THR A 127 4.71 -1.74 -6.47
C THR A 127 5.16 -1.52 -5.03
N THR A 128 4.61 -0.51 -4.36
CA THR A 128 4.88 -0.26 -2.93
C THR A 128 4.57 -1.50 -2.10
N TRP A 129 3.40 -2.09 -2.30
CA TRP A 129 2.99 -3.29 -1.58
C TRP A 129 3.77 -4.55 -1.99
N ALA A 130 4.23 -4.63 -3.22
CA ALA A 130 5.16 -5.69 -3.63
C ALA A 130 6.48 -5.59 -2.86
N VAL A 131 7.03 -4.38 -2.65
CA VAL A 131 8.25 -4.16 -1.84
C VAL A 131 8.01 -4.53 -0.37
N VAL A 132 6.85 -4.18 0.19
CA VAL A 132 6.44 -4.62 1.53
C VAL A 132 6.42 -6.16 1.59
N GLY A 133 5.77 -6.82 0.63
CA GLY A 133 5.68 -8.28 0.56
C GLY A 133 7.02 -8.98 0.38
N ALA A 134 7.92 -8.40 -0.42
CA ALA A 134 9.28 -8.88 -0.60
C ALA A 134 10.10 -8.79 0.70
N THR A 135 9.99 -7.65 1.40
CA THR A 135 10.64 -7.43 2.69
C THR A 135 10.11 -8.39 3.74
N PHE A 136 8.79 -8.57 3.78
CA PHE A 136 8.13 -9.53 4.64
C PHE A 136 8.71 -10.94 4.39
N TRP A 137 8.68 -11.40 3.13
CA TRP A 137 9.26 -12.69 2.73
C TRP A 137 10.73 -12.85 3.10
N ALA A 138 11.55 -11.83 2.89
CA ALA A 138 12.99 -11.89 3.19
C ALA A 138 13.25 -12.12 4.69
N ILE A 139 12.39 -11.58 5.56
CA ILE A 139 12.50 -11.73 7.01
C ILE A 139 11.94 -13.09 7.46
N VAL A 140 10.78 -13.52 6.95
CA VAL A 140 10.13 -14.80 7.33
C VAL A 140 10.52 -15.99 6.44
N ARG A 141 11.64 -15.88 5.73
CA ARG A 141 12.08 -16.84 4.71
C ARG A 141 12.09 -18.27 5.28
N PRO A 142 11.64 -19.29 4.51
CA PRO A 142 11.41 -20.63 5.04
C PRO A 142 12.66 -21.52 5.06
N ASP A 143 13.69 -21.13 4.33
CA ASP A 143 15.01 -21.75 4.20
C ASP A 143 15.99 -21.31 5.30
N ARG A 144 15.57 -20.41 6.20
CA ARG A 144 16.34 -19.95 7.35
C ARG A 144 15.61 -20.30 8.62
#